data_AF-A0A7C2Q5U7-F1
#
_entry.id   AF-A0A7C2Q5U7-F1
#
_cell.length_a   1.000
_cell.length_b   1.000
_cell.length_c   1.000
_cell.angle_alpha   90.00
_cell.angle_beta   90.00
_cell.angle_gamma   90.00
#
_symmetry.space_group_name_H-M   'P 1'
#
loop_
_entity.id
_entity.type
_entity.pdbx_description
1 polymer ?
#
loop_
_entity_poly.entity_id
_entity_poly.type
_entity_poly.pdbx_seq_one_letter_code
_entity_poly.pdbx_strand_id
1 'polypeptide(L)'
;MSGYSEYLDAVDLLKKRFKVAASTEDWLGLPLVIFRVGGNEEPPALVTAGAAGVEAAGVYAALELVLKVDVERTVYVLPSRDPTGFHGASYVLSKMLGEEVRVETPFDAKKLLASAGAEVLLDTSDLFLALFKGVGFAIGSTDAYDAKALLERELISRELADSLDGTRILLAAQLPHAEGVGGLNRLLTLIVKDGRVLTYEDLETESVPEVEFVRSFVERENLGMVVDLHEDKRAPAFFVSQSEEPSSGELTILYLVLDQVKQYGMDLADREAIEALGLKAVSDGVGYRKGFCGLTDYACMKAYAFAFVTPFAKPLEARVRTLGVAALSALNAFAIAC
;
A
#
# COMPACT_ATOMS: atom_id res chain seq x y z
N MET A 1 -9.16 -10.98 -21.74
CA MET A 1 -9.88 -9.72 -21.48
C MET A 1 -8.84 -8.71 -21.01
N SER A 2 -8.01 -8.19 -21.91
CA SER A 2 -6.95 -7.25 -21.57
C SER A 2 -7.52 -5.84 -21.75
N GLY A 3 -7.78 -5.17 -20.63
CA GLY A 3 -8.55 -3.92 -20.56
C GLY A 3 -9.57 -3.92 -19.41
N TYR A 4 -9.87 -5.07 -18.82
CA TYR A 4 -10.66 -5.17 -17.60
C TYR A 4 -9.81 -4.77 -16.38
N SER A 5 -10.31 -3.84 -15.58
CA SER A 5 -9.75 -3.50 -14.28
C SER A 5 -10.84 -3.58 -13.23
N GLU A 6 -10.73 -4.58 -12.36
CA GLU A 6 -11.63 -4.72 -11.21
C GLU A 6 -11.60 -3.51 -10.27
N TYR A 7 -10.44 -2.84 -10.18
CA TYR A 7 -10.27 -1.65 -9.36
C TYR A 7 -11.05 -0.47 -9.94
N LEU A 8 -10.92 -0.21 -11.24
CA LEU A 8 -11.64 0.89 -11.90
C LEU A 8 -13.15 0.67 -11.86
N ASP A 9 -13.60 -0.56 -12.13
CA ASP A 9 -15.03 -0.90 -12.07
C ASP A 9 -15.60 -0.69 -10.65
N ALA A 10 -14.85 -1.09 -9.62
CA ALA A 10 -15.24 -0.86 -8.23
C ALA A 10 -15.28 0.63 -7.90
N VAL A 11 -14.24 1.39 -8.23
CA VAL A 11 -14.17 2.84 -7.97
C VAL A 11 -15.30 3.59 -8.69
N ASP A 12 -15.59 3.26 -9.94
CA ASP A 12 -16.65 3.89 -10.72
C ASP A 12 -18.05 3.57 -10.18
N LEU A 13 -18.25 2.36 -9.67
CA LEU A 13 -19.49 2.00 -8.97
C LEU A 13 -19.63 2.80 -7.66
N LEU A 14 -18.55 2.91 -6.87
CA LEU A 14 -18.56 3.65 -5.60
C LEU A 14 -18.78 5.15 -5.81
N LYS A 15 -18.18 5.76 -6.84
CA LYS A 15 -18.40 7.19 -7.19
C LYS A 15 -19.86 7.53 -7.49
N LYS A 16 -20.64 6.56 -8.00
CA LYS A 16 -22.07 6.74 -8.28
C LYS A 16 -22.93 6.73 -7.01
N ARG A 17 -22.43 6.14 -5.91
CA ARG A 17 -23.19 5.88 -4.69
C ARG A 17 -22.74 6.72 -3.50
N PHE A 18 -21.47 7.10 -3.44
CA PHE A 18 -20.88 7.78 -2.29
C PHE A 18 -20.28 9.13 -2.68
N LYS A 19 -20.20 10.04 -1.71
CA LYS A 19 -19.58 11.35 -1.90
C LYS A 19 -18.07 11.18 -2.03
N VAL A 20 -17.50 11.82 -3.03
CA VAL A 20 -16.04 11.98 -3.16
C VAL A 20 -15.62 13.22 -2.38
N ALA A 21 -14.74 13.05 -1.39
CA ALA A 21 -14.17 14.16 -0.62
C ALA A 21 -13.03 14.85 -1.37
N ALA A 22 -12.17 14.05 -2.00
CA ALA A 22 -11.06 14.51 -2.82
C ALA A 22 -10.72 13.45 -3.86
N SER A 23 -10.14 13.87 -4.98
CA SER A 23 -9.62 12.95 -5.99
C SER A 23 -8.49 13.59 -6.78
N THR A 24 -7.58 12.76 -7.25
CA THR A 24 -6.56 13.09 -8.25
C THR A 24 -6.34 11.88 -9.17
N GLU A 25 -5.40 11.98 -10.10
CA GLU A 25 -4.90 10.85 -10.88
C GLU A 25 -3.43 10.59 -10.54
N ASP A 26 -3.00 9.34 -10.65
CA ASP A 26 -1.58 8.98 -10.63
C ASP A 26 -0.91 9.34 -11.97
N TRP A 27 0.39 9.12 -12.04
CA TRP A 27 1.20 9.38 -13.23
C TRP A 27 0.77 8.63 -14.50
N LEU A 28 -0.01 7.54 -14.39
CA LEU A 28 -0.56 6.79 -15.53
C LEU A 28 -2.02 7.19 -15.85
N GLY A 29 -2.57 8.16 -15.13
CA GLY A 29 -3.95 8.63 -15.29
C GLY A 29 -4.98 7.77 -14.56
N LEU A 30 -4.58 6.95 -13.58
CA LEU A 30 -5.50 6.14 -12.80
C LEU A 30 -5.97 6.90 -11.56
N PRO A 31 -7.24 6.74 -11.16
CA PRO A 31 -7.84 7.61 -10.15
C PRO A 31 -7.40 7.24 -8.73
N LEU A 32 -6.92 8.22 -7.98
CA LEU A 32 -6.85 8.19 -6.52
C LEU A 32 -8.09 8.91 -5.98
N VAL A 33 -8.89 8.24 -5.16
CA VAL A 33 -10.21 8.74 -4.75
C VAL A 33 -10.38 8.54 -3.26
N ILE A 34 -10.68 9.63 -2.56
CA ILE A 34 -11.06 9.61 -1.16
C ILE A 34 -12.56 9.71 -1.08
N PHE A 35 -13.21 8.65 -0.60
CA PHE A 35 -14.64 8.62 -0.35
C PHE A 35 -14.94 9.16 1.05
N ARG A 36 -16.03 9.93 1.19
CA ARG A 36 -16.59 10.29 2.49
C ARG A 36 -17.77 9.38 2.80
N VAL A 37 -17.66 8.65 3.90
CA VAL A 37 -18.64 7.70 4.43
C VAL A 37 -18.86 7.95 5.93
N GLY A 38 -19.73 7.15 6.57
CA GLY A 38 -20.18 7.40 7.94
C GLY A 38 -21.07 8.64 8.05
N GLY A 39 -21.18 9.17 9.26
CA GLY A 39 -22.01 10.32 9.58
C GLY A 39 -21.29 11.66 9.40
N ASN A 40 -21.47 12.55 10.37
CA ASN A 40 -20.98 13.94 10.32
C ASN A 40 -20.29 14.40 11.60
N GLU A 41 -20.06 13.51 12.57
CA GLU A 41 -19.33 13.89 13.79
C GLU A 41 -17.83 14.06 13.52
N GLU A 42 -17.22 14.95 14.31
CA GLU A 42 -15.83 15.36 14.24
C GLU A 42 -15.11 14.96 15.55
N PRO A 43 -13.77 14.83 15.56
CA PRO A 43 -12.88 14.88 14.40
C PRO A 43 -13.04 13.63 13.51
N PRO A 44 -12.73 13.71 12.21
CA PRO A 44 -12.91 12.63 11.26
C PRO A 44 -11.81 11.58 11.41
N ALA A 45 -12.07 10.37 10.88
CA ALA A 45 -11.06 9.33 10.73
C ALA A 45 -10.69 9.12 9.26
N LEU A 46 -9.45 8.77 8.97
CA LEU A 46 -9.00 8.30 7.65
C LEU A 46 -8.65 6.82 7.74
N VAL A 47 -9.18 6.01 6.82
CA VAL A 47 -8.70 4.66 6.54
C VAL A 47 -8.11 4.65 5.13
N THR A 48 -6.87 4.19 4.97
CA THR A 48 -6.21 4.13 3.66
C THR A 48 -5.46 2.82 3.47
N ALA A 49 -5.14 2.49 2.22
CA ALA A 49 -4.40 1.29 1.87
C ALA A 49 -3.56 1.48 0.61
N GLY A 50 -2.75 0.47 0.31
CA GLY A 50 -2.13 0.31 -1.01
C GLY A 50 -1.09 1.37 -1.35
N ALA A 51 -0.20 1.75 -0.43
CA ALA A 51 1.06 2.40 -0.81
C ALA A 51 1.98 1.46 -1.59
N ALA A 52 1.82 0.16 -1.40
CA ALA A 52 2.46 -0.86 -2.20
C ALA A 52 1.39 -1.64 -2.96
N GLY A 53 1.41 -1.61 -4.29
CA GLY A 53 0.46 -2.34 -5.13
C GLY A 53 0.46 -3.86 -4.90
N VAL A 54 1.53 -4.40 -4.31
CA VAL A 54 1.64 -5.83 -3.94
C VAL A 54 0.83 -6.19 -2.69
N GLU A 55 0.39 -5.22 -1.89
CA GLU A 55 -0.38 -5.40 -0.65
C GLU A 55 -1.89 -5.39 -0.93
N ALA A 56 -2.32 -6.38 -1.70
CA ALA A 56 -3.64 -6.39 -2.30
C ALA A 56 -4.79 -6.47 -1.28
N ALA A 57 -4.60 -7.13 -0.13
CA ALA A 57 -5.67 -7.31 0.85
C ALA A 57 -6.14 -5.98 1.44
N GLY A 58 -5.22 -5.03 1.66
CA GLY A 58 -5.55 -3.68 2.14
C GLY A 58 -6.46 -2.94 1.17
N VAL A 59 -6.18 -3.01 -0.13
CA VAL A 59 -6.97 -2.33 -1.16
C VAL A 59 -8.40 -2.88 -1.21
N TYR A 60 -8.57 -4.20 -1.24
CA TYR A 60 -9.92 -4.79 -1.23
C TYR A 60 -10.66 -4.50 0.08
N ALA A 61 -10.00 -4.58 1.24
CA ALA A 61 -10.61 -4.25 2.52
C ALA A 61 -11.10 -2.79 2.54
N ALA A 62 -10.28 -1.85 2.05
CA ALA A 62 -10.68 -0.46 1.95
C ALA A 62 -11.85 -0.23 0.99
N LEU A 63 -11.89 -0.90 -0.16
CA LEU A 63 -13.05 -0.86 -1.07
C LEU A 63 -14.33 -1.38 -0.38
N GLU A 64 -14.23 -2.48 0.38
CA GLU A 64 -15.36 -3.00 1.15
C GLU A 64 -15.80 -2.06 2.28
N LEU A 65 -14.86 -1.38 2.94
CA LEU A 65 -15.15 -0.43 4.01
C LEU A 65 -16.01 0.73 3.52
N VAL A 66 -15.81 1.23 2.29
CA VAL A 66 -16.69 2.26 1.70
C VAL A 66 -18.16 1.83 1.74
N LEU A 67 -18.44 0.53 1.60
CA LEU A 67 -19.80 -0.03 1.61
C LEU A 67 -20.33 -0.33 3.02
N LYS A 68 -19.44 -0.58 3.98
CA LYS A 68 -19.77 -1.19 5.29
C LYS A 68 -19.69 -0.22 6.46
N VAL A 69 -18.98 0.90 6.33
CA VAL A 69 -18.85 1.87 7.42
C VAL A 69 -20.22 2.47 7.75
N ASP A 70 -20.64 2.24 8.98
CA ASP A 70 -21.90 2.72 9.57
C ASP A 70 -21.62 3.19 10.99
N VAL A 71 -21.04 4.39 11.10
CA VAL A 71 -20.73 5.08 12.36
C VAL A 71 -21.13 6.55 12.24
N GLU A 72 -21.49 7.20 13.34
CA GLU A 72 -21.94 8.61 13.35
C GLU A 72 -20.83 9.61 12.98
N ARG A 73 -19.56 9.19 13.09
CA ARG A 73 -18.38 10.00 12.76
C ARG A 73 -18.13 10.07 11.26
N THR A 74 -17.61 11.22 10.82
CA THR A 74 -17.10 11.35 9.45
C THR A 74 -15.92 10.39 9.26
N VAL A 75 -16.00 9.54 8.23
CA VAL A 75 -14.90 8.64 7.85
C VAL A 75 -14.51 8.88 6.40
N TYR A 76 -13.23 9.09 6.18
CA TYR A 76 -12.62 9.14 4.87
C TYR A 76 -11.98 7.80 4.55
N VAL A 77 -12.19 7.30 3.34
CA VAL A 77 -11.58 6.05 2.88
C VAL A 77 -10.86 6.29 1.56
N LEU A 78 -9.55 6.05 1.53
CA LEU A 78 -8.70 6.05 0.34
C LEU A 78 -8.30 4.62 0.00
N PRO A 79 -8.95 3.96 -0.99
CA PRO A 79 -8.71 2.54 -1.20
C PRO A 79 -7.34 2.16 -1.74
N SER A 80 -6.70 3.05 -2.49
CA SER A 80 -5.35 2.80 -3.03
C SER A 80 -4.59 4.11 -3.20
N ARG A 81 -3.37 4.14 -2.67
CA ARG A 81 -2.37 5.19 -2.90
C ARG A 81 -1.54 4.93 -4.16
N ASP A 82 -1.47 3.67 -4.61
CA ASP A 82 -0.80 3.20 -5.83
C ASP A 82 -1.73 2.42 -6.77
N PRO A 83 -2.68 3.08 -7.45
CA PRO A 83 -3.54 2.38 -8.40
C PRO A 83 -2.72 1.70 -9.51
N THR A 84 -1.67 2.33 -10.03
CA THR A 84 -0.80 1.71 -11.06
C THR A 84 -0.16 0.42 -10.59
N GLY A 85 0.44 0.39 -9.40
CA GLY A 85 1.04 -0.82 -8.85
C GLY A 85 0.03 -1.91 -8.51
N PHE A 86 -1.21 -1.53 -8.21
CA PHE A 86 -2.30 -2.50 -8.02
C PHE A 86 -2.76 -3.17 -9.34
N HIS A 87 -2.32 -2.68 -10.50
CA HIS A 87 -2.52 -3.35 -11.78
C HIS A 87 -1.34 -4.25 -12.15
N GLY A 88 -1.63 -5.25 -12.99
CA GLY A 88 -0.61 -6.15 -13.51
C GLY A 88 0.18 -5.57 -14.68
N ALA A 89 1.33 -6.15 -14.95
CA ALA A 89 2.25 -5.77 -16.02
C ALA A 89 1.55 -5.67 -17.38
N SER A 90 0.67 -6.62 -17.71
CA SER A 90 -0.10 -6.59 -18.96
C SER A 90 -0.91 -5.30 -19.12
N TYR A 91 -1.60 -4.87 -18.06
CA TYR A 91 -2.43 -3.66 -18.09
C TYR A 91 -1.57 -2.40 -18.23
N VAL A 92 -0.56 -2.27 -17.37
CA VAL A 92 0.31 -1.09 -17.34
C VAL A 92 1.07 -0.94 -18.65
N LEU A 93 1.71 -2.02 -19.14
CA LEU A 93 2.44 -1.98 -20.40
C LEU A 93 1.51 -1.71 -21.59
N SER A 94 0.27 -2.20 -21.56
CA SER A 94 -0.73 -1.84 -22.59
C SER A 94 -0.99 -0.34 -22.62
N LYS A 95 -1.16 0.29 -21.46
CA LYS A 95 -1.35 1.75 -21.34
C LYS A 95 -0.13 2.53 -21.83
N MET A 96 1.08 2.11 -21.44
CA MET A 96 2.32 2.77 -21.85
C MET A 96 2.62 2.64 -23.35
N LEU A 97 2.26 1.50 -23.96
CA LEU A 97 2.46 1.26 -25.40
C LEU A 97 1.36 1.90 -26.25
N GLY A 98 0.15 2.04 -25.71
CA GLY A 98 -1.02 2.50 -26.45
C GLY A 98 -1.70 1.39 -27.27
N GLU A 99 -1.35 0.13 -27.01
CA GLU A 99 -1.93 -1.05 -27.65
C GLU A 99 -2.11 -2.19 -26.63
N GLU A 100 -3.01 -3.12 -26.92
CA GLU A 100 -3.30 -4.24 -26.01
C GLU A 100 -2.17 -5.28 -26.06
N VAL A 101 -1.53 -5.53 -24.91
CA VAL A 101 -0.48 -6.54 -24.78
C VAL A 101 -0.81 -7.56 -23.69
N ARG A 102 -0.27 -8.76 -23.84
CA ARG A 102 -0.35 -9.83 -22.85
C ARG A 102 1.05 -10.24 -22.43
N VAL A 103 1.28 -10.21 -21.13
CA VAL A 103 2.54 -10.53 -20.49
C VAL A 103 2.24 -11.52 -19.36
N GLU A 104 2.67 -12.77 -19.54
CA GLU A 104 2.42 -13.85 -18.57
C GLU A 104 3.67 -14.18 -17.77
N THR A 105 4.83 -14.05 -18.40
CA THR A 105 6.12 -14.40 -17.82
C THR A 105 7.09 -13.21 -17.81
N PRO A 106 8.09 -13.22 -16.91
CA PRO A 106 9.23 -12.31 -16.98
C PRO A 106 9.89 -12.24 -18.36
N PHE A 107 9.98 -13.37 -19.05
CA PHE A 107 10.56 -13.44 -20.38
C PHE A 107 9.73 -12.68 -21.42
N ASP A 108 8.40 -12.79 -21.36
CA ASP A 108 7.50 -12.03 -22.24
C ASP A 108 7.66 -10.53 -22.02
N ALA A 109 7.77 -10.10 -20.75
CA ALA A 109 7.97 -8.70 -20.39
C ALA A 109 9.29 -8.16 -20.97
N LYS A 110 10.40 -8.89 -20.76
CA LYS A 110 11.72 -8.53 -21.31
C LYS A 110 11.69 -8.43 -22.83
N LYS A 111 11.11 -9.43 -23.50
CA LYS A 111 11.01 -9.49 -24.97
C LYS A 111 10.16 -8.34 -25.52
N LEU A 112 9.03 -8.04 -24.87
CA LEU A 112 8.15 -6.94 -25.24
C LEU A 112 8.86 -5.60 -25.14
N LEU A 113 9.50 -5.33 -23.99
CA LEU A 113 10.25 -4.09 -23.75
C LEU A 113 11.40 -3.91 -24.77
N ALA A 114 12.17 -4.97 -25.02
CA ALA A 114 13.23 -4.93 -26.03
C ALA A 114 12.67 -4.64 -27.44
N SER A 115 11.55 -5.26 -27.80
CA SER A 115 10.90 -5.04 -29.11
C SER A 115 10.32 -3.63 -29.24
N ALA A 116 9.90 -3.03 -28.13
CA ALA A 116 9.41 -1.66 -28.05
C ALA A 116 10.53 -0.60 -28.02
N GLY A 117 11.80 -1.03 -28.03
CA GLY A 117 12.95 -0.12 -28.01
C GLY A 117 13.27 0.45 -26.62
N ALA A 118 12.89 -0.25 -25.55
CA ALA A 118 13.31 0.11 -24.20
C ALA A 118 14.84 0.01 -24.04
N GLU A 119 15.44 0.97 -23.36
CA GLU A 119 16.86 0.98 -23.04
C GLU A 119 17.12 0.04 -21.86
N VAL A 120 17.88 -1.03 -22.08
CA VAL A 120 18.23 -1.97 -20.99
C VAL A 120 19.39 -1.39 -20.19
N LEU A 121 19.14 -1.10 -18.91
CA LEU A 121 20.13 -0.55 -17.98
C LEU A 121 20.81 -1.66 -17.17
N LEU A 122 20.06 -2.72 -16.83
CA LEU A 122 20.55 -3.89 -16.12
C LEU A 122 19.96 -5.16 -16.74
N ASP A 123 20.81 -6.16 -16.98
CA ASP A 123 20.37 -7.52 -17.31
C ASP A 123 21.38 -8.51 -16.70
N THR A 124 21.13 -8.88 -15.46
CA THR A 124 21.90 -9.89 -14.71
C THR A 124 21.06 -11.15 -14.52
N SER A 125 21.64 -12.18 -13.89
CA SER A 125 20.89 -13.37 -13.47
C SER A 125 19.76 -13.06 -12.50
N ASP A 126 19.93 -12.01 -11.69
CA ASP A 126 19.08 -11.74 -10.53
C ASP A 126 18.19 -10.52 -10.70
N LEU A 127 18.54 -9.61 -11.61
CA LEU A 127 17.82 -8.38 -11.80
C LEU A 127 17.86 -7.93 -13.25
N PHE A 128 16.70 -7.53 -13.74
CA PHE A 128 16.52 -6.82 -14.99
C PHE A 128 15.93 -5.44 -14.71
N LEU A 129 16.41 -4.43 -15.43
CA LEU A 129 15.86 -3.08 -15.45
C LEU A 129 15.97 -2.52 -16.87
N ALA A 130 14.84 -2.11 -17.43
CA ALA A 130 14.81 -1.36 -18.69
C ALA A 130 14.01 -0.08 -18.54
N LEU A 131 14.46 0.98 -19.20
CA LEU A 131 13.81 2.28 -19.26
C LEU A 131 13.00 2.39 -20.55
N PHE A 132 11.72 2.69 -20.43
CA PHE A 132 10.82 2.90 -21.55
C PHE A 132 10.01 4.17 -21.33
N LYS A 133 10.14 5.14 -22.25
CA LYS A 133 9.45 6.44 -22.20
C LYS A 133 9.62 7.17 -20.84
N GLY A 134 10.80 7.08 -20.22
CA GLY A 134 11.10 7.72 -18.94
C GLY A 134 10.61 6.96 -17.70
N VAL A 135 10.13 5.72 -17.85
CA VAL A 135 9.70 4.86 -16.74
C VAL A 135 10.49 3.56 -16.77
N GLY A 136 11.06 3.18 -15.63
CA GLY A 136 11.75 1.92 -15.45
C GLY A 136 10.77 0.76 -15.24
N PHE A 137 11.06 -0.38 -15.84
CA PHE A 137 10.40 -1.64 -15.55
C PHE A 137 11.44 -2.65 -15.08
N ALA A 138 11.28 -3.15 -13.87
CA ALA A 138 12.23 -4.02 -13.20
C ALA A 138 11.64 -5.39 -12.90
N ILE A 139 12.47 -6.43 -12.98
CA ILE A 139 12.10 -7.80 -12.66
C ILE A 139 13.25 -8.45 -11.90
N GLY A 140 12.99 -8.89 -10.67
CA GLY A 140 13.94 -9.67 -9.88
C GLY A 140 13.79 -11.19 -10.07
N SER A 141 14.82 -11.94 -9.69
CA SER A 141 14.74 -13.40 -9.50
C SER A 141 14.06 -13.79 -8.17
N THR A 142 13.93 -12.83 -7.25
CA THR A 142 13.25 -12.94 -5.95
C THR A 142 12.01 -12.05 -5.90
N ASP A 143 11.26 -12.10 -4.79
CA ASP A 143 10.14 -11.20 -4.56
C ASP A 143 10.54 -9.72 -4.59
N ALA A 144 9.54 -8.84 -4.81
CA ALA A 144 9.75 -7.41 -4.99
C ALA A 144 10.44 -6.71 -3.82
N TYR A 145 10.27 -7.16 -2.57
CA TYR A 145 10.93 -6.52 -1.44
C TYR A 145 12.44 -6.83 -1.42
N ASP A 146 12.82 -8.07 -1.69
CA ASP A 146 14.23 -8.46 -1.79
C ASP A 146 14.87 -7.89 -3.06
N ALA A 147 14.12 -7.90 -4.17
CA ALA A 147 14.56 -7.34 -5.44
C ALA A 147 14.69 -5.81 -5.36
N LYS A 148 13.88 -5.10 -4.56
CA LYS A 148 14.06 -3.66 -4.27
C LYS A 148 15.42 -3.42 -3.63
N ALA A 149 15.76 -4.18 -2.59
CA ALA A 149 17.05 -4.01 -1.89
C ALA A 149 18.24 -4.29 -2.82
N LEU A 150 18.12 -5.30 -3.70
CA LEU A 150 19.11 -5.57 -4.73
C LEU A 150 19.20 -4.41 -5.74
N LEU A 151 18.06 -3.94 -6.25
CA LEU A 151 18.00 -2.82 -7.19
C LEU A 151 18.65 -1.56 -6.62
N GLU A 152 18.31 -1.19 -5.40
CA GLU A 152 18.90 -0.03 -4.71
C GLU A 152 20.43 -0.13 -4.64
N ARG A 153 20.96 -1.32 -4.31
CA ARG A 153 22.41 -1.56 -4.32
C ARG A 153 23.02 -1.45 -5.72
N GLU A 154 22.37 -1.98 -6.75
CA GLU A 154 22.85 -1.90 -8.14
C GLU A 154 22.81 -0.47 -8.68
N LEU A 155 21.78 0.32 -8.34
CA LEU A 155 21.68 1.72 -8.75
C LEU A 155 22.81 2.56 -8.17
N ILE A 156 23.16 2.32 -6.90
CA ILE A 156 24.27 3.01 -6.23
C ILE A 156 25.62 2.55 -6.80
N SER A 157 25.84 1.24 -6.89
CA SER A 157 27.16 0.69 -7.28
C SER A 157 27.56 1.01 -8.71
N ARG A 158 26.57 1.27 -9.58
CA ARG A 158 26.76 1.61 -10.99
C ARG A 158 26.58 3.09 -11.29
N GLU A 159 26.43 3.93 -10.25
CA GLU A 159 26.26 5.38 -10.39
C GLU A 159 25.05 5.74 -11.28
N LEU A 160 23.99 4.92 -11.25
CA LEU A 160 22.76 5.12 -12.02
C LEU A 160 21.72 5.96 -11.27
N ALA A 161 21.89 6.17 -9.96
CA ALA A 161 20.91 6.88 -9.15
C ALA A 161 20.71 8.33 -9.63
N ASP A 162 21.79 9.02 -10.00
CA ASP A 162 21.72 10.42 -10.47
C ASP A 162 21.09 10.54 -11.86
N SER A 163 21.39 9.60 -12.78
CA SER A 163 20.82 9.61 -14.12
C SER A 163 19.33 9.22 -14.14
N LEU A 164 18.88 8.53 -13.10
CA LEU A 164 17.50 8.12 -12.91
C LEU A 164 16.73 9.04 -11.95
N ASP A 165 17.27 10.18 -11.52
CA ASP A 165 16.56 11.08 -10.62
C ASP A 165 15.17 11.48 -11.17
N GLY A 166 14.14 11.35 -10.32
CA GLY A 166 12.73 11.54 -10.69
C GLY A 166 12.08 10.37 -11.43
N THR A 167 12.83 9.32 -11.78
CA THR A 167 12.32 8.16 -12.53
C THR A 167 11.47 7.27 -11.64
N ARG A 168 10.32 6.85 -12.16
CA ARG A 168 9.51 5.78 -11.57
C ARG A 168 10.01 4.43 -12.05
N ILE A 169 10.16 3.48 -11.14
CA ILE A 169 10.50 2.09 -11.48
C ILE A 169 9.36 1.20 -11.00
N LEU A 170 8.80 0.43 -11.92
CA LEU A 170 7.78 -0.57 -11.64
C LEU A 170 8.44 -1.93 -11.51
N LEU A 171 8.51 -2.43 -10.28
CA LEU A 171 9.13 -3.70 -9.96
C LEU A 171 8.07 -4.80 -9.90
N ALA A 172 8.25 -5.85 -10.72
CA ALA A 172 7.37 -7.03 -10.70
C ALA A 172 7.31 -7.67 -9.31
N ALA A 173 6.10 -7.97 -8.82
CA ALA A 173 5.87 -8.50 -7.48
C ALA A 173 6.68 -9.77 -7.17
N GLN A 174 6.72 -10.74 -8.10
CA GLN A 174 7.37 -12.04 -7.92
C GLN A 174 6.97 -12.74 -6.60
N LEU A 175 5.69 -12.64 -6.22
CA LEU A 175 5.10 -13.25 -5.04
C LEU A 175 4.06 -14.32 -5.44
N PRO A 176 4.46 -15.43 -6.09
CA PRO A 176 3.52 -16.43 -6.62
C PRO A 176 2.71 -17.15 -5.53
N HIS A 177 3.20 -17.16 -4.29
CA HIS A 177 2.53 -17.78 -3.14
C HIS A 177 1.54 -16.85 -2.45
N ALA A 178 1.61 -15.54 -2.70
CA ALA A 178 0.65 -14.58 -2.15
C ALA A 178 -0.56 -14.48 -3.08
N GLU A 179 -1.69 -15.03 -2.63
CA GLU A 179 -2.95 -14.99 -3.36
C GLU A 179 -3.35 -13.54 -3.68
N GLY A 180 -3.84 -13.27 -4.90
CA GLY A 180 -4.17 -11.90 -5.35
C GLY A 180 -2.99 -11.03 -5.77
N VAL A 181 -1.74 -11.51 -5.66
CA VAL A 181 -0.53 -10.74 -6.02
C VAL A 181 0.18 -11.35 -7.24
N GLY A 182 0.53 -12.64 -7.16
CA GLY A 182 1.18 -13.37 -8.24
C GLY A 182 2.58 -12.83 -8.62
N GLY A 183 3.07 -13.23 -9.79
CA GLY A 183 4.40 -12.83 -10.28
C GLY A 183 4.42 -11.45 -10.96
N LEU A 184 3.43 -11.20 -11.80
CA LEU A 184 3.30 -9.99 -12.64
C LEU A 184 1.90 -9.36 -12.56
N ASN A 185 1.03 -9.83 -11.66
CA ASN A 185 -0.34 -9.30 -11.56
C ASN A 185 -0.41 -8.04 -10.68
N ARG A 186 0.65 -7.76 -9.92
CA ARG A 186 0.87 -6.54 -9.15
C ARG A 186 2.31 -6.09 -9.32
N LEU A 187 2.56 -4.81 -9.05
CA LEU A 187 3.87 -4.18 -9.13
C LEU A 187 4.11 -3.40 -7.84
N LEU A 188 5.38 -3.31 -7.45
CA LEU A 188 5.85 -2.38 -6.45
C LEU A 188 6.37 -1.13 -7.16
N THR A 189 5.72 0.01 -6.93
CA THR A 189 6.16 1.29 -7.49
C THR A 189 7.26 1.88 -6.62
N LEU A 190 8.38 2.19 -7.26
CA LEU A 190 9.55 2.82 -6.66
C LEU A 190 9.80 4.16 -7.35
N ILE A 191 10.35 5.12 -6.62
CA ILE A 191 10.77 6.42 -7.16
C ILE A 191 12.24 6.63 -6.85
N VAL A 192 13.05 6.82 -7.87
CA VAL A 192 14.45 7.23 -7.68
C VAL A 192 14.46 8.74 -7.45
N LYS A 193 14.97 9.19 -6.32
CA LYS A 193 15.05 10.62 -5.99
C LYS A 193 16.19 10.91 -5.03
N ASP A 194 16.98 11.95 -5.33
CA ASP A 194 18.07 12.44 -4.49
C ASP A 194 19.03 11.31 -4.06
N GLY A 195 19.38 10.44 -5.00
CA GLY A 195 20.26 9.29 -4.77
C GLY A 195 19.63 8.12 -4.00
N ARG A 196 18.33 8.17 -3.69
CA ARG A 196 17.61 7.15 -2.91
C ARG A 196 16.52 6.46 -3.74
N VAL A 197 16.14 5.25 -3.33
CA VAL A 197 14.98 4.52 -3.87
C VAL A 197 13.83 4.60 -2.88
N LEU A 198 12.92 5.52 -3.17
CA LEU A 198 11.74 5.83 -2.38
C LEU A 198 10.53 4.98 -2.81
N THR A 199 9.51 5.01 -1.97
CA THR A 199 8.19 4.41 -2.15
C THR A 199 7.12 5.45 -1.79
N TYR A 200 5.84 5.08 -1.88
CA TYR A 200 4.76 5.95 -1.39
C TYR A 200 4.65 6.01 0.15
N GLU A 201 5.49 5.27 0.88
CA GLU A 201 5.66 5.44 2.33
C GLU A 201 6.61 6.59 2.69
N ASP A 202 7.39 7.12 1.75
CA ASP A 202 8.33 8.23 2.01
C ASP A 202 7.63 9.62 2.03
N LEU A 203 6.68 9.80 2.97
CA LEU A 203 5.77 10.95 3.07
C LEU A 203 6.41 12.32 3.32
N GLU A 204 7.66 12.36 3.78
CA GLU A 204 8.40 13.61 3.94
C GLU A 204 8.93 14.17 2.60
N THR A 205 8.82 13.41 1.51
CA THR A 205 9.35 13.78 0.20
C THR A 205 8.31 14.59 -0.60
N GLU A 206 8.55 15.89 -0.77
CA GLU A 206 7.60 16.79 -1.46
C GLU A 206 7.53 16.63 -2.98
N SER A 207 8.29 15.72 -3.60
CA SER A 207 8.41 15.68 -5.07
C SER A 207 7.55 14.61 -5.76
N VAL A 208 6.72 13.88 -5.02
CA VAL A 208 5.89 12.79 -5.55
C VAL A 208 4.41 13.17 -5.44
N PRO A 209 3.71 13.50 -6.55
CA PRO A 209 2.36 14.07 -6.49
C PRO A 209 1.33 13.23 -5.72
N GLU A 210 1.39 11.90 -5.81
CA GLU A 210 0.50 10.99 -5.10
C GLU A 210 0.74 11.04 -3.58
N VAL A 211 1.99 11.19 -3.16
CA VAL A 211 2.38 11.37 -1.75
C VAL A 211 1.91 12.74 -1.26
N GLU A 212 2.14 13.79 -2.05
CA GLU A 212 1.69 15.15 -1.74
C GLU A 212 0.18 15.24 -1.59
N PHE A 213 -0.58 14.51 -2.42
CA PHE A 213 -2.04 14.44 -2.33
C PHE A 213 -2.50 13.88 -0.98
N VAL A 214 -1.93 12.75 -0.55
CA VAL A 214 -2.25 12.12 0.76
C VAL A 214 -1.85 13.05 1.90
N ARG A 215 -0.64 13.61 1.83
CA ARG A 215 -0.09 14.53 2.82
C ARG A 215 -0.98 15.76 2.99
N SER A 216 -1.32 16.42 1.89
CA SER A 216 -2.17 17.61 1.89
C SER A 216 -3.57 17.34 2.42
N PHE A 217 -4.10 16.13 2.21
CA PHE A 217 -5.38 15.71 2.77
C PHE A 217 -5.29 15.55 4.29
N VAL A 218 -4.28 14.85 4.79
CA VAL A 218 -4.04 14.67 6.23
C VAL A 218 -3.88 16.01 6.95
N GLU A 219 -3.15 16.96 6.34
CA GLU A 219 -2.96 18.30 6.90
C GLU A 219 -4.23 19.15 6.94
N ARG A 220 -5.11 19.00 5.95
CA ARG A 220 -6.28 19.88 5.79
C ARG A 220 -7.47 19.46 6.65
N GLU A 221 -7.67 18.17 6.86
CA GLU A 221 -8.93 17.63 7.38
C GLU A 221 -8.97 17.47 8.91
N ASN A 222 -7.94 17.93 9.65
CA ASN A 222 -7.87 17.87 11.11
C ASN A 222 -8.27 16.49 11.68
N LEU A 223 -7.68 15.43 11.12
CA LEU A 223 -8.03 14.04 11.43
C LEU A 223 -7.78 13.75 12.91
N GLY A 224 -8.69 12.99 13.54
CA GLY A 224 -8.50 12.48 14.90
C GLY A 224 -7.96 11.05 14.94
N MET A 225 -8.12 10.29 13.84
CA MET A 225 -7.52 8.96 13.69
C MET A 225 -7.13 8.68 12.24
N VAL A 226 -6.00 7.99 12.04
CA VAL A 226 -5.51 7.47 10.77
C VAL A 226 -5.24 5.96 10.92
N VAL A 227 -5.83 5.17 10.05
CA VAL A 227 -5.61 3.73 9.93
C VAL A 227 -5.05 3.44 8.55
N ASP A 228 -3.90 2.79 8.49
CA ASP A 228 -3.27 2.37 7.24
C ASP A 228 -3.24 0.83 7.16
N LEU A 229 -3.75 0.28 6.06
CA LEU A 229 -3.91 -1.16 5.89
C LEU A 229 -2.76 -1.73 5.06
N HIS A 230 -2.01 -2.65 5.67
CA HIS A 230 -0.73 -3.15 5.20
C HIS A 230 -0.64 -4.68 5.22
N GLU A 231 0.41 -5.19 4.58
CA GLU A 231 0.79 -6.59 4.63
C GLU A 231 2.31 -6.78 4.79
N ASP A 232 2.74 -7.84 5.47
CA ASP A 232 4.18 -8.14 5.63
C ASP A 232 4.46 -9.63 5.38
N LYS A 233 5.51 -9.93 4.61
CA LYS A 233 5.87 -11.30 4.23
C LYS A 233 6.53 -12.09 5.36
N ARG A 234 7.08 -11.38 6.35
CA ARG A 234 7.76 -11.94 7.51
C ARG A 234 6.80 -12.15 8.68
N ALA A 235 5.64 -11.49 8.66
CA ALA A 235 4.66 -11.62 9.71
C ALA A 235 4.06 -13.03 9.72
N PRO A 236 3.91 -13.68 10.88
CA PRO A 236 3.24 -14.98 10.98
C PRO A 236 1.72 -14.88 11.17
N ALA A 237 1.25 -13.73 11.66
CA ALA A 237 -0.10 -13.48 12.15
C ALA A 237 -0.41 -11.97 12.13
N PHE A 238 -1.63 -11.57 12.51
CA PHE A 238 -2.02 -10.15 12.52
C PHE A 238 -1.28 -9.37 13.61
N PHE A 239 -0.88 -8.15 13.30
CA PHE A 239 -0.41 -7.20 14.31
C PHE A 239 -0.71 -5.76 13.91
N VAL A 240 -0.61 -4.87 14.89
CA VAL A 240 -0.65 -3.43 14.72
C VAL A 240 0.75 -2.88 14.93
N SER A 241 1.20 -2.05 14.00
CA SER A 241 2.40 -1.22 14.14
C SER A 241 2.02 0.23 14.42
N GLN A 242 2.79 0.87 15.29
CA GLN A 242 2.75 2.31 15.54
C GLN A 242 4.16 2.91 15.49
N SER A 243 4.23 4.23 15.37
CA SER A 243 5.49 4.97 15.34
C SER A 243 6.16 5.07 16.70
N GLU A 244 5.35 5.32 17.74
CA GLU A 244 5.80 5.51 19.12
C GLU A 244 5.06 4.57 20.07
N GLU A 245 5.49 4.54 21.33
CA GLU A 245 4.82 3.73 22.35
C GLU A 245 3.37 4.20 22.51
N PRO A 246 2.38 3.28 22.50
CA PRO A 246 0.98 3.68 22.46
C PRO A 246 0.54 4.36 23.76
N SER A 247 -0.17 5.47 23.64
CA SER A 247 -0.83 6.13 24.77
C SER A 247 -1.97 5.29 25.35
N SER A 248 -2.47 5.66 26.53
CA SER A 248 -3.61 4.96 27.16
C SER A 248 -4.89 5.03 26.31
N GLY A 249 -5.11 6.13 25.57
CA GLY A 249 -6.23 6.27 24.63
C GLY A 249 -6.10 5.30 23.46
N GLU A 250 -4.91 5.22 22.86
CA GLU A 250 -4.62 4.28 21.78
C GLU A 250 -4.75 2.83 22.24
N LEU A 251 -4.21 2.48 23.41
CA LEU A 251 -4.35 1.14 23.99
C LEU A 251 -5.81 0.73 24.17
N THR A 252 -6.69 1.66 24.55
CA THR A 252 -8.13 1.38 24.70
C THR A 252 -8.75 0.96 23.36
N ILE A 253 -8.43 1.69 22.29
CA ILE A 253 -8.88 1.36 20.93
C ILE A 253 -8.28 0.02 20.49
N LEU A 254 -6.97 -0.16 20.68
CA LEU A 254 -6.25 -1.36 20.24
C LEU A 254 -6.75 -2.61 20.94
N TYR A 255 -7.01 -2.60 22.24
CA TYR A 255 -7.52 -3.80 22.92
C TYR A 255 -8.87 -4.25 22.36
N LEU A 256 -9.75 -3.32 21.99
CA LEU A 256 -11.01 -3.65 21.32
C LEU A 256 -10.76 -4.21 19.92
N VAL A 257 -9.86 -3.61 19.14
CA VAL A 257 -9.46 -4.11 17.82
C VAL A 257 -8.92 -5.53 17.91
N LEU A 258 -7.97 -5.79 18.80
CA LEU A 258 -7.31 -7.09 18.95
C LEU A 258 -8.28 -8.18 19.39
N ASP A 259 -9.20 -7.88 20.30
CA ASP A 259 -10.24 -8.82 20.74
C ASP A 259 -11.14 -9.22 19.56
N GLN A 260 -11.59 -8.24 18.78
CA GLN A 260 -12.43 -8.48 17.60
C GLN A 260 -11.68 -9.21 16.49
N VAL A 261 -10.41 -8.90 16.24
CA VAL A 261 -9.58 -9.63 15.28
C VAL A 261 -9.34 -11.07 15.74
N LYS A 262 -9.07 -11.30 17.02
CA LYS A 262 -8.90 -12.66 17.55
C LYS A 262 -10.19 -13.48 17.43
N GLN A 263 -11.35 -12.85 17.62
CA GLN A 263 -12.65 -13.53 17.55
C GLN A 263 -13.12 -13.75 16.11
N TYR A 264 -12.93 -12.77 15.23
CA TYR A 264 -13.56 -12.70 13.91
C TYR A 264 -12.57 -12.47 12.77
N GLY A 265 -11.27 -12.53 12.98
CA GLY A 265 -10.25 -12.34 11.97
C GLY A 265 -9.32 -13.55 11.93
N MET A 266 -8.16 -13.39 12.54
CA MET A 266 -7.10 -14.39 12.63
C MET A 266 -6.33 -14.24 13.95
N ASP A 267 -5.41 -15.19 14.19
CA ASP A 267 -4.52 -15.11 15.34
C ASP A 267 -3.70 -13.82 15.35
N LEU A 268 -3.34 -13.38 16.55
CA LEU A 268 -2.44 -12.26 16.79
C LEU A 268 -1.00 -12.77 16.79
N ALA A 269 -0.06 -11.96 16.28
CA ALA A 269 1.36 -12.23 16.45
C ALA A 269 1.72 -12.13 17.93
N ASP A 270 2.44 -13.11 18.45
CA ASP A 270 2.95 -13.04 19.83
C ASP A 270 4.07 -12.00 19.94
N ARG A 271 4.46 -11.70 21.18
CA ARG A 271 5.53 -10.73 21.46
C ARG A 271 6.85 -11.06 20.75
N GLU A 272 7.24 -12.34 20.72
CA GLU A 272 8.51 -12.77 20.11
C GLU A 272 8.49 -12.55 18.59
N ALA A 273 7.37 -12.84 17.94
CA ALA A 273 7.17 -12.58 16.53
C ALA A 273 7.22 -11.08 16.21
N ILE A 274 6.62 -10.23 17.05
CA ILE A 274 6.68 -8.77 16.88
C ILE A 274 8.12 -8.27 17.01
N GLU A 275 8.86 -8.76 18.01
CA GLU A 275 10.27 -8.40 18.19
C GLU A 275 11.15 -8.88 17.02
N ALA A 276 10.85 -10.04 16.43
CA ALA A 276 11.55 -10.56 15.26
C ALA A 276 11.33 -9.71 13.99
N LEU A 277 10.23 -8.96 13.90
CA LEU A 277 10.00 -7.94 12.85
C LEU A 277 10.81 -6.65 13.11
N GLY A 278 11.51 -6.60 14.24
CA GLY A 278 12.32 -5.48 14.70
C GLY A 278 11.49 -4.38 15.36
N LEU A 279 10.27 -4.68 15.82
CA LEU A 279 9.42 -3.76 16.59
C LEU A 279 9.66 -3.94 18.09
N LYS A 280 9.36 -2.92 18.89
CA LYS A 280 9.27 -3.08 20.35
C LYS A 280 7.87 -3.58 20.72
N ALA A 281 7.77 -4.77 21.30
CA ALA A 281 6.49 -5.38 21.65
C ALA A 281 5.87 -4.77 22.91
N VAL A 282 4.61 -4.36 22.82
CA VAL A 282 3.81 -3.85 23.95
C VAL A 282 2.95 -4.97 24.55
N SER A 283 2.30 -5.75 23.69
CA SER A 283 1.52 -6.95 23.99
C SER A 283 1.53 -7.87 22.76
N ASP A 284 0.89 -9.04 22.85
CA ASP A 284 0.53 -9.78 21.65
C ASP A 284 -0.28 -8.87 20.72
N GLY A 285 0.04 -8.90 19.43
CA GLY A 285 -0.58 -8.12 18.37
C GLY A 285 -0.22 -6.63 18.32
N VAL A 286 0.62 -6.09 19.21
CA VAL A 286 0.98 -4.65 19.21
C VAL A 286 2.47 -4.44 19.35
N GLY A 287 3.06 -3.75 18.37
CA GLY A 287 4.44 -3.28 18.43
C GLY A 287 4.59 -1.87 17.90
N TYR A 288 5.70 -1.23 18.26
CA TYR A 288 6.01 0.11 17.75
C TYR A 288 7.47 0.25 17.31
N ARG A 289 7.69 1.06 16.28
CA ARG A 289 9.00 1.54 15.82
C ARG A 289 8.80 2.65 14.78
N LYS A 290 9.41 3.81 15.03
CA LYS A 290 9.53 4.88 14.01
C LYS A 290 10.27 4.37 12.77
N GLY A 291 9.76 4.68 11.59
CA GLY A 291 10.26 4.21 10.30
C GLY A 291 9.72 2.86 9.87
N PHE A 292 8.71 2.30 10.56
CA PHE A 292 8.05 1.07 10.12
C PHE A 292 6.95 1.34 9.09
N CYS A 293 6.13 2.37 9.30
CA CYS A 293 5.11 2.84 8.37
C CYS A 293 5.16 4.36 8.32
N GLY A 294 5.37 4.90 7.12
CA GLY A 294 5.60 6.32 6.94
C GLY A 294 4.35 7.17 7.18
N LEU A 295 3.15 6.64 6.88
CA LEU A 295 1.92 7.37 7.16
C LEU A 295 1.63 7.45 8.66
N THR A 296 1.89 6.38 9.40
CA THR A 296 1.76 6.46 10.85
C THR A 296 2.79 7.41 11.45
N ASP A 297 4.03 7.40 10.94
CA ASP A 297 5.09 8.31 11.39
C ASP A 297 4.75 9.77 11.15
N TYR A 298 4.12 10.05 10.01
CA TYR A 298 3.69 11.39 9.65
C TYR A 298 2.51 11.87 10.51
N ALA A 299 1.53 11.00 10.75
CA ALA A 299 0.27 11.35 11.39
C ALA A 299 0.31 11.33 12.94
N CYS A 300 1.22 10.59 13.56
CA CYS A 300 1.20 10.32 15.01
C CYS A 300 1.30 11.57 15.89
N MET A 301 1.81 12.68 15.36
CA MET A 301 1.88 13.96 16.08
C MET A 301 0.54 14.72 16.11
N LYS A 302 -0.47 14.28 15.34
CA LYS A 302 -1.72 15.01 15.08
C LYS A 302 -2.96 14.19 15.35
N ALA A 303 -2.89 12.88 15.16
CA ALA A 303 -4.00 11.94 15.26
C ALA A 303 -3.53 10.62 15.89
N TYR A 304 -4.46 9.83 16.42
CA TYR A 304 -4.17 8.41 16.66
C TYR A 304 -3.81 7.75 15.34
N ALA A 305 -2.69 7.01 15.28
CA ALA A 305 -2.16 6.51 14.03
C ALA A 305 -1.80 5.03 14.15
N PHE A 306 -2.43 4.19 13.33
CA PHE A 306 -2.27 2.74 13.37
C PHE A 306 -1.99 2.15 11.99
N ALA A 307 -1.00 1.27 11.89
CA ALA A 307 -0.80 0.43 10.73
C ALA A 307 -1.27 -0.99 11.05
N PHE A 308 -2.34 -1.45 10.40
CA PHE A 308 -2.87 -2.79 10.57
C PHE A 308 -2.27 -3.72 9.54
N VAL A 309 -1.60 -4.78 10.00
CA VAL A 309 -0.76 -5.61 9.15
C VAL A 309 -1.25 -7.05 9.17
N THR A 310 -1.50 -7.61 7.99
CA THR A 310 -1.75 -9.05 7.83
C THR A 310 -0.59 -9.76 7.15
N PRO A 311 -0.38 -11.06 7.41
CA PRO A 311 0.69 -11.83 6.81
C PRO A 311 0.34 -12.32 5.40
N PHE A 312 1.22 -12.12 4.41
CA PHE A 312 0.98 -12.58 3.02
C PHE A 312 0.68 -14.08 2.89
N ALA A 313 1.19 -14.89 3.81
CA ALA A 313 1.07 -16.36 3.76
C ALA A 313 -0.36 -16.88 4.04
N LYS A 314 -1.32 -16.00 4.38
CA LYS A 314 -2.72 -16.38 4.62
C LYS A 314 -3.59 -16.18 3.37
N PRO A 315 -4.70 -16.91 3.22
CA PRO A 315 -5.63 -16.72 2.10
C PRO A 315 -6.08 -15.26 1.97
N LEU A 316 -6.27 -14.79 0.73
CA LEU A 316 -6.62 -13.39 0.46
C LEU A 316 -7.89 -12.96 1.20
N GLU A 317 -8.95 -13.77 1.12
CA GLU A 317 -10.22 -13.47 1.79
C GLU A 317 -10.06 -13.33 3.32
N ALA A 318 -9.21 -14.17 3.93
CA ALA A 318 -8.94 -14.08 5.37
C ALA A 318 -8.19 -12.80 5.74
N ARG A 319 -7.22 -12.37 4.90
CA ARG A 319 -6.49 -11.10 5.09
C ARG A 319 -7.42 -9.90 4.95
N VAL A 320 -8.22 -9.86 3.88
CA VAL A 320 -9.24 -8.82 3.62
C VAL A 320 -10.23 -8.72 4.78
N ARG A 321 -10.78 -9.86 5.22
CA ARG A 321 -11.72 -9.91 6.35
C ARG A 321 -11.09 -9.38 7.63
N THR A 322 -9.87 -9.82 7.96
CA THR A 322 -9.18 -9.36 9.17
C THR A 322 -8.92 -7.86 9.15
N LEU A 323 -8.44 -7.30 8.05
CA LEU A 323 -8.22 -5.84 7.92
C LEU A 323 -9.54 -5.07 8.03
N GLY A 324 -10.61 -5.58 7.42
CA GLY A 324 -11.95 -5.00 7.53
C GLY A 324 -12.49 -5.03 8.97
N VAL A 325 -12.34 -6.15 9.68
CA VAL A 325 -12.69 -6.27 11.11
C VAL A 325 -11.89 -5.27 11.94
N ALA A 326 -10.56 -5.24 11.77
CA ALA A 326 -9.70 -4.34 12.52
C ALA A 326 -10.08 -2.87 12.32
N ALA A 327 -10.28 -2.45 11.07
CA ALA A 327 -10.67 -1.08 10.73
C ALA A 327 -12.05 -0.71 11.29
N LEU A 328 -13.07 -1.56 11.11
CA LEU A 328 -14.40 -1.29 11.67
C LEU A 328 -14.39 -1.24 13.20
N SER A 329 -13.63 -2.14 13.85
CA SER A 329 -13.48 -2.11 15.31
C SER A 329 -12.79 -0.85 15.80
N ALA A 330 -11.74 -0.40 15.09
CA ALA A 330 -11.06 0.86 15.41
C ALA A 330 -11.99 2.06 15.25
N LEU A 331 -12.75 2.13 14.15
CA LEU A 331 -13.72 3.19 13.91
C LEU A 331 -14.83 3.23 14.97
N ASN A 332 -15.36 2.09 15.37
CA ASN A 332 -16.36 2.00 16.43
C ASN A 332 -15.79 2.41 17.80
N ALA A 333 -14.59 1.93 18.14
CA ALA A 333 -13.94 2.29 19.39
C ALA A 333 -13.61 3.79 19.45
N PHE A 334 -13.10 4.35 18.35
CA PHE A 334 -12.83 5.77 18.21
C PHE A 334 -14.11 6.63 18.32
N ALA A 335 -15.22 6.15 17.75
CA ALA A 335 -16.50 6.82 17.86
C ALA A 335 -17.02 6.91 19.30
N ILE A 336 -16.69 5.94 20.16
CA ILE A 336 -17.09 5.91 21.58
C ILE A 336 -16.11 6.71 22.46
N ALA A 337 -14.82 6.70 22.11
CA ALA A 337 -13.76 7.27 22.94
C ALA A 337 -13.62 8.80 22.81
N CYS A 338 -14.20 9.41 21.78
CA CYS A 338 -14.06 10.83 21.46
C CYS A 338 -15.39 11.54 21.35
#